data_AF-A0A060YCG6-F1
#
_entry.id   AF-A0A060YCG6-F1
#
_cell.length_a   1.000
_cell.length_b   1.000
_cell.length_c   1.000
_cell.angle_alpha   90.00
_cell.angle_beta   90.00
_cell.angle_gamma   90.00
#
_symmetry.space_group_name_H-M   'P 1'
#
loop_
_entity.id
_entity.type
_entity.pdbx_description
1 polymer ?
#
loop_
_entity_poly.entity_id
_entity_poly.type
_entity_poly.pdbx_seq_one_letter_code
_entity_poly.pdbx_strand_id
1 'polypeptide(L)'
;MASNAIISSWLIVVFSSVPVGADMQPYVGLVLNNLVEIINRPNTPKTLLENTAITIGRLGYVCPQEVSPMLQQFIRPWCTSLRNIRDNEEKDSAFRGICMMIGVNPAGVVQDFIFFCDAVASWVSPKDDLRDMFYKILHGFKDQVGEENWQQFSEQFPPLLKERLSACYGV
;
A
#
# COMPACT_ATOMS: atom_id res chain seq x y z
N MET A 1 1.19 26.05 7.89
CA MET A 1 0.95 25.07 6.80
C MET A 1 2.24 24.50 6.20
N ALA A 2 3.35 25.25 6.12
CA ALA A 2 4.65 24.73 5.64
C ALA A 2 5.33 23.71 6.58
N SER A 3 5.12 23.77 7.91
CA SER A 3 5.78 22.86 8.86
C SER A 3 5.45 21.37 8.67
N ASN A 4 4.21 21.01 8.33
CA ASN A 4 3.82 19.58 8.28
C ASN A 4 4.39 18.87 7.05
N ALA A 5 4.50 19.57 5.91
CA ALA A 5 5.13 19.03 4.70
C ALA A 5 6.65 18.86 4.86
N ILE A 6 7.29 19.75 5.63
CA ILE A 6 8.72 19.66 5.93
C ILE A 6 8.98 18.48 6.89
N ILE A 7 8.11 18.23 7.87
CA ILE A 7 8.23 17.07 8.78
C ILE A 7 8.04 15.75 8.01
N SER A 8 7.07 15.67 7.08
CA SER A 8 6.94 14.48 6.22
C SER A 8 8.18 14.27 5.35
N SER A 9 8.72 15.32 4.74
CA SER A 9 9.95 15.22 3.93
C SER A 9 11.19 14.90 4.77
N TRP A 10 11.29 15.41 6.00
CA TRP A 10 12.36 15.06 6.94
C TRP A 10 12.29 13.61 7.39
N LEU A 11 11.10 13.10 7.71
CA LEU A 11 10.91 11.68 8.03
C LEU A 11 11.26 10.81 6.81
N ILE A 12 10.82 11.19 5.61
CA ILE A 12 11.15 10.51 4.35
C ILE A 12 12.68 10.38 4.15
N VAL A 13 13.46 11.43 4.45
CA VAL A 13 14.93 11.40 4.34
C VAL A 13 15.55 10.56 5.46
N VAL A 14 15.10 10.69 6.71
CA VAL A 14 15.62 9.94 7.85
C VAL A 14 15.37 8.44 7.70
N PHE A 15 14.19 8.02 7.23
CA PHE A 15 13.89 6.60 6.98
C PHE A 15 14.64 6.02 5.77
N SER A 16 15.03 6.85 4.79
CA SER A 16 15.76 6.39 3.60
C SER A 16 17.27 6.30 3.78
N SER A 17 17.86 6.97 4.78
CA SER A 17 19.31 7.19 4.87
C SER A 17 19.99 6.49 6.04
N VAL A 18 19.24 5.84 6.94
CA VAL A 18 19.84 5.21 8.13
C VAL A 18 19.63 3.68 8.05
N PRO A 19 20.68 2.86 8.24
CA PRO A 19 20.55 1.41 8.33
C PRO A 19 19.90 1.03 9.68
N VAL A 20 18.62 1.38 9.89
CA VAL A 20 17.94 1.17 11.19
C VAL A 20 17.02 -0.03 11.14
N GLY A 21 17.64 -1.21 11.10
CA GLY A 21 16.99 -2.45 11.43
C GLY A 21 17.23 -2.82 12.90
N ALA A 22 16.65 -2.07 13.85
CA ALA A 22 16.37 -2.46 15.25
C ALA A 22 15.88 -1.24 16.08
N ASP A 23 16.56 -0.09 15.99
CA ASP A 23 16.34 1.04 16.91
C ASP A 23 15.09 1.90 16.59
N MET A 24 14.41 1.69 15.46
CA MET A 24 13.20 2.43 15.09
C MET A 24 11.92 1.87 15.72
N GLN A 25 11.90 0.59 16.11
CA GLN A 25 10.71 -0.09 16.64
C GLN A 25 9.91 0.73 17.67
N PRO A 26 10.52 1.35 18.72
CA PRO A 26 9.76 2.10 19.72
C PRO A 26 9.09 3.37 19.18
N TYR A 27 9.59 3.93 18.07
CA TYR A 27 9.04 5.14 17.45
C TYR A 27 7.99 4.84 16.38
N VAL A 28 7.97 3.63 15.82
CA VAL A 28 7.03 3.23 14.76
C VAL A 28 5.59 3.46 15.18
N GLY A 29 5.19 3.01 16.38
CA GLY A 29 3.81 3.14 16.85
C GLY A 29 3.35 4.61 16.97
N LEU A 30 4.21 5.49 17.48
CA LEU A 30 3.87 6.92 17.62
C LEU A 30 3.74 7.62 16.27
N VAL A 31 4.66 7.34 15.35
CA VAL A 31 4.64 7.94 14.01
C VAL A 31 3.48 7.38 13.20
N LEU A 32 3.25 6.06 13.25
CA LEU A 32 2.20 5.40 12.49
C LEU A 32 0.82 5.90 12.87
N ASN A 33 0.51 6.05 14.17
CA ASN A 33 -0.77 6.60 14.61
C ASN A 33 -1.05 7.99 14.02
N ASN A 34 -0.05 8.87 14.03
CA ASN A 34 -0.18 10.20 13.43
C ASN A 34 -0.37 10.14 11.90
N LEU A 35 0.36 9.27 11.21
CA LEU A 35 0.21 9.10 9.76
C LEU A 35 -1.16 8.54 9.38
N VAL A 36 -1.69 7.60 10.17
CA VAL A 36 -3.03 7.02 9.99
C VAL A 36 -4.12 8.07 10.27
N GLU A 37 -3.93 8.97 11.23
CA GLU A 37 -4.84 10.09 11.43
C GLU A 37 -4.81 11.05 10.22
N ILE A 38 -3.63 11.40 9.72
CA ILE A 38 -3.46 12.32 8.58
C ILE A 38 -4.10 11.76 7.31
N ILE A 39 -3.88 10.48 7.00
CA ILE A 39 -4.39 9.87 5.77
C ILE A 39 -5.92 9.73 5.75
N ASN A 40 -6.53 9.64 6.95
CA ASN A 40 -7.99 9.58 7.11
C ASN A 40 -8.64 10.95 7.33
N ARG A 41 -7.85 12.03 7.47
CA ARG A 41 -8.38 13.37 7.74
C ARG A 41 -9.12 13.93 6.51
N PRO A 42 -10.37 14.38 6.64
CA PRO A 42 -11.10 15.00 5.55
C PRO A 42 -10.47 16.34 5.12
N ASN A 43 -10.68 16.74 3.86
CA ASN A 43 -10.15 17.99 3.28
C ASN A 43 -8.62 18.13 3.34
N THR A 44 -7.90 17.01 3.38
CA THR A 44 -6.44 17.00 3.35
C THR A 44 -5.92 17.21 1.93
N PRO A 45 -4.92 18.09 1.71
CA PRO A 45 -4.34 18.30 0.38
C PRO A 45 -3.79 17.01 -0.24
N LYS A 46 -4.04 16.82 -1.54
CA LYS A 46 -3.65 15.61 -2.29
C LYS A 46 -2.17 15.25 -2.10
N THR A 47 -1.26 16.21 -2.26
CA THR A 47 0.18 15.99 -2.10
C THR A 47 0.56 15.51 -0.69
N LEU A 48 -0.16 15.97 0.35
CA LEU A 48 0.09 15.50 1.71
C LEU A 48 -0.39 14.05 1.88
N LEU A 49 -1.53 13.68 1.31
CA LEU A 49 -2.01 12.29 1.31
C LEU A 49 -1.05 11.36 0.57
N GLU A 50 -0.56 11.77 -0.60
CA GLU A 50 0.43 11.04 -1.39
C GLU A 50 1.72 10.79 -0.59
N ASN A 51 2.28 11.84 0.03
CA ASN A 51 3.48 11.73 0.86
C ASN A 51 3.27 10.87 2.11
N THR A 52 2.09 10.98 2.73
CA THR A 52 1.72 10.18 3.90
C THR A 52 1.62 8.70 3.52
N ALA A 53 0.99 8.39 2.39
CA ALA A 53 0.88 7.03 1.88
C ALA A 53 2.25 6.42 1.55
N ILE A 54 3.13 7.17 0.86
CA ILE A 54 4.51 6.72 0.59
C ILE A 54 5.26 6.42 1.89
N THR A 55 5.13 7.30 2.89
CA THR A 55 5.79 7.14 4.19
C THR A 55 5.30 5.89 4.93
N ILE A 56 3.98 5.66 4.99
CA ILE A 56 3.40 4.44 5.60
C ILE A 56 3.91 3.18 4.88
N GLY A 57 3.93 3.20 3.54
CA GLY A 57 4.45 2.09 2.74
C GLY A 57 5.90 1.77 3.10
N ARG A 58 6.78 2.78 3.09
CA ARG A 58 8.19 2.60 3.47
C ARG A 58 8.38 2.13 4.92
N LEU A 59 7.55 2.62 5.84
CA LEU A 59 7.57 2.16 7.23
C LEU A 59 7.24 0.66 7.32
N GLY A 60 6.23 0.20 6.57
CA GLY A 60 5.88 -1.21 6.48
C GLY A 60 6.91 -2.08 5.74
N TYR A 61 7.76 -1.48 4.91
CA TYR A 61 8.90 -2.19 4.31
C TYR A 61 9.98 -2.52 5.35
N VAL A 62 10.23 -1.60 6.30
CA VAL A 62 11.24 -1.78 7.37
C VAL A 62 10.68 -2.59 8.54
N CYS A 63 9.46 -2.27 8.99
CA CYS A 63 8.83 -2.87 10.18
C CYS A 63 7.43 -3.44 9.86
N PRO A 64 7.31 -4.45 8.98
CA PRO A 64 6.00 -4.97 8.57
C PRO A 64 5.16 -5.51 9.73
N GLN A 65 5.80 -6.12 10.74
CA GLN A 65 5.10 -6.67 11.91
C GLN A 65 4.39 -5.60 12.74
N GLU A 66 4.98 -4.41 12.86
CA GLU A 66 4.41 -3.30 13.65
C GLU A 66 3.31 -2.56 12.89
N VAL A 67 3.43 -2.46 11.55
CA VAL A 67 2.50 -1.66 10.73
C VAL A 67 1.30 -2.47 10.24
N SER A 68 1.49 -3.76 9.97
CA SER A 68 0.46 -4.65 9.43
C SER A 68 -0.84 -4.75 10.27
N PRO A 69 -0.86 -4.58 11.60
CA PRO A 69 -2.11 -4.56 12.38
C PRO A 69 -3.00 -3.34 12.06
N MET A 70 -2.43 -2.24 11.58
CA MET A 70 -3.17 -1.01 11.23
C MET A 70 -3.61 -0.97 9.77
N LEU A 71 -3.32 -2.01 8.99
CA LEU A 71 -3.50 -2.03 7.55
C LEU A 71 -4.95 -1.71 7.13
N GLN A 72 -5.93 -2.33 7.80
CA GLN A 72 -7.35 -2.08 7.56
C GLN A 72 -7.75 -0.61 7.78
N GLN A 73 -7.03 0.13 8.65
CA GLN A 73 -7.36 1.52 8.98
C GLN A 73 -6.92 2.53 7.91
N PHE A 74 -5.97 2.17 7.05
CA PHE A 74 -5.42 3.10 6.05
C PHE A 74 -5.41 2.58 4.62
N ILE A 75 -5.61 1.28 4.37
CA ILE A 75 -5.44 0.70 3.03
C ILE A 75 -6.30 1.39 1.98
N ARG A 76 -7.55 1.71 2.31
CA ARG A 76 -8.48 2.35 1.38
C ARG A 76 -8.01 3.75 0.94
N PRO A 77 -7.75 4.72 1.85
CA PRO A 77 -7.23 6.02 1.43
C PRO A 77 -5.80 5.94 0.88
N TRP A 78 -4.99 4.95 1.29
CA TRP A 78 -3.66 4.68 0.75
C TRP A 78 -3.72 4.30 -0.74
N CYS A 79 -4.54 3.31 -1.10
CA CYS A 79 -4.75 2.88 -2.48
C CYS A 79 -5.30 4.03 -3.33
N THR A 80 -6.28 4.77 -2.81
CA THR A 80 -6.91 5.91 -3.50
C THR A 80 -5.91 7.05 -3.77
N SER A 81 -4.94 7.24 -2.87
CA SER A 81 -3.91 8.26 -3.02
C SER A 81 -2.86 7.85 -4.06
N LEU A 82 -2.37 6.61 -3.99
CA LEU A 82 -1.26 6.16 -4.85
C LEU A 82 -1.68 5.72 -6.26
N ARG A 83 -2.94 5.34 -6.50
CA ARG A 83 -3.42 4.95 -7.84
C ARG A 83 -3.26 6.05 -8.90
N ASN A 84 -3.15 7.32 -8.48
CA ASN A 84 -3.05 8.46 -9.38
C ASN A 84 -1.61 8.97 -9.56
N ILE A 85 -0.65 8.39 -8.85
CA ILE A 85 0.77 8.75 -8.96
C ILE A 85 1.40 7.96 -10.11
N ARG A 86 2.23 8.64 -10.89
CA ARG A 86 3.04 8.02 -11.95
C ARG A 86 4.04 7.02 -11.36
N ASP A 87 4.37 6.00 -12.12
CA ASP A 87 5.34 5.00 -11.69
C ASP A 87 6.72 5.66 -11.49
N ASN A 88 7.21 5.65 -10.26
CA ASN A 88 8.50 6.19 -9.83
C ASN A 88 9.07 5.35 -8.67
N GLU A 89 10.28 5.69 -8.21
CA GLU A 89 10.95 4.94 -7.15
C GLU A 89 10.23 5.06 -5.79
N GLU A 90 9.59 6.19 -5.52
CA GLU A 90 8.78 6.38 -4.32
C GLU A 90 7.58 5.43 -4.29
N LYS A 91 6.82 5.35 -5.38
CA LYS A 91 5.70 4.43 -5.53
C LYS A 91 6.17 2.98 -5.44
N ASP A 92 7.28 2.62 -6.10
CA ASP A 92 7.87 1.27 -6.04
C ASP A 92 8.18 0.86 -4.59
N SER A 93 8.92 1.71 -3.86
CA SER A 93 9.26 1.45 -2.46
C SER A 93 8.02 1.33 -1.55
N ALA A 94 7.00 2.16 -1.78
CA ALA A 94 5.77 2.13 -1.00
C ALA A 94 4.96 0.84 -1.25
N PHE A 95 4.85 0.41 -2.51
CA PHE A 95 4.15 -0.82 -2.85
C PHE A 95 4.90 -2.08 -2.38
N ARG A 96 6.23 -2.10 -2.40
CA ARG A 96 6.98 -3.21 -1.77
C ARG A 96 6.63 -3.35 -0.30
N GLY A 97 6.55 -2.22 0.41
CA GLY A 97 6.15 -2.20 1.80
C GLY A 97 4.73 -2.71 2.04
N ILE A 98 3.75 -2.26 1.23
CA ILE A 98 2.38 -2.79 1.36
C ILE A 98 2.33 -4.29 1.08
N CYS A 99 3.08 -4.77 0.09
CA CYS A 99 3.13 -6.20 -0.22
C CYS A 99 3.74 -7.02 0.93
N MET A 100 4.81 -6.52 1.57
CA MET A 100 5.39 -7.16 2.76
C MET A 100 4.40 -7.20 3.92
N MET A 101 3.68 -6.10 4.17
CA MET A 101 2.67 -6.04 5.23
C MET A 101 1.49 -6.99 4.97
N ILE A 102 1.02 -7.09 3.73
CA ILE A 102 -0.05 -8.03 3.33
C ILE A 102 0.42 -9.48 3.52
N GLY A 103 1.68 -9.78 3.21
CA GLY A 103 2.27 -11.09 3.46
C GLY A 103 2.28 -11.47 4.95
N VAL A 104 2.36 -10.49 5.84
CA VAL A 104 2.29 -10.69 7.30
C VAL A 104 0.86 -10.76 7.83
N ASN A 105 -0.03 -9.86 7.37
CA ASN A 105 -1.42 -9.79 7.80
C ASN A 105 -2.37 -9.67 6.59
N PRO A 106 -2.65 -10.78 5.87
CA PRO A 106 -3.55 -10.74 4.73
C PRO A 106 -5.00 -10.43 5.14
N ALA A 107 -5.41 -10.78 6.37
CA ALA A 107 -6.74 -10.47 6.88
C ALA A 107 -7.03 -8.95 6.90
N GLY A 108 -6.00 -8.12 7.02
CA GLY A 108 -6.13 -6.65 7.05
C GLY A 108 -6.57 -6.02 5.72
N VAL A 109 -6.44 -6.73 4.58
CA VAL A 109 -6.87 -6.21 3.26
C VAL A 109 -8.18 -6.81 2.76
N VAL A 110 -8.68 -7.89 3.33
CA VAL A 110 -9.75 -8.71 2.71
C VAL A 110 -10.99 -7.89 2.35
N GLN A 111 -11.44 -7.01 3.26
CA GLN A 111 -12.65 -6.20 3.05
C GLN A 111 -12.48 -5.13 1.97
N ASP A 112 -11.27 -4.59 1.81
CA ASP A 112 -10.95 -3.48 0.91
C ASP A 112 -10.04 -3.94 -0.25
N PHE A 113 -10.00 -5.24 -0.54
CA PHE A 113 -9.05 -5.82 -1.49
C PHE A 113 -9.23 -5.28 -2.92
N ILE A 114 -10.45 -4.87 -3.29
CA ILE A 114 -10.73 -4.20 -4.56
C ILE A 114 -9.92 -2.92 -4.74
N PHE A 115 -9.67 -2.16 -3.67
CA PHE A 115 -8.84 -0.95 -3.73
C PHE A 115 -7.38 -1.29 -3.97
N PHE A 116 -6.89 -2.39 -3.39
CA PHE A 116 -5.55 -2.90 -3.67
C PHE A 116 -5.42 -3.35 -5.13
N CYS A 117 -6.37 -4.12 -5.64
CA CYS A 117 -6.44 -4.52 -7.05
C CYS A 117 -6.38 -3.33 -8.01
N ASP A 118 -7.19 -2.30 -7.76
CA ASP A 118 -7.22 -1.08 -8.56
C ASP A 118 -5.90 -0.29 -8.48
N ALA A 119 -5.28 -0.22 -7.30
CA ALA A 119 -3.96 0.38 -7.13
C ALA A 119 -2.85 -0.39 -7.87
N VAL A 120 -2.90 -1.74 -7.88
CA VAL A 120 -1.99 -2.59 -8.66
C VAL A 120 -2.20 -2.40 -10.16
N ALA A 121 -3.44 -2.32 -10.62
CA ALA A 121 -3.77 -2.08 -12.02
C ALA A 121 -3.39 -0.67 -12.52
N SER A 122 -3.11 0.28 -11.61
CA SER A 122 -2.60 1.61 -11.96
C SER A 122 -1.15 1.61 -12.46
N TRP A 123 -0.41 0.52 -12.25
CA TRP A 123 0.96 0.36 -12.72
C TRP A 123 0.99 0.09 -14.23
N VAL A 124 1.82 0.84 -14.96
CA VAL A 124 2.02 0.67 -16.39
C VAL A 124 3.15 -0.32 -16.67
N SER A 125 4.26 -0.16 -15.95
CA SER A 125 5.45 -1.00 -16.13
C SER A 125 6.17 -1.21 -14.80
N PRO A 126 5.60 -2.01 -13.87
CA PRO A 126 6.29 -2.36 -12.63
C PRO A 126 7.56 -3.16 -12.94
N LYS A 127 8.57 -3.03 -12.07
CA LYS A 127 9.76 -3.89 -12.13
C LYS A 127 9.35 -5.35 -11.93
N ASP A 128 10.10 -6.28 -12.52
CA ASP A 128 9.74 -7.71 -12.51
C ASP A 128 9.56 -8.27 -11.09
N ASP A 129 10.42 -7.88 -10.16
CA ASP A 129 10.36 -8.30 -8.77
C ASP A 129 9.11 -7.77 -8.04
N LEU A 130 8.71 -6.52 -8.30
CA LEU A 130 7.47 -5.96 -7.77
C LEU A 130 6.24 -6.62 -8.42
N ARG A 131 6.29 -6.89 -9.73
CA ARG A 131 5.24 -7.60 -10.45
C ARG A 131 5.02 -9.00 -9.86
N ASP A 132 6.09 -9.70 -9.51
CA ASP A 132 6.02 -11.01 -8.86
C ASP A 132 5.39 -10.94 -7.46
N MET A 133 5.63 -9.86 -6.70
CA MET A 133 4.95 -9.63 -5.42
C MET A 133 3.44 -9.43 -5.61
N PHE A 134 3.03 -8.64 -6.62
CA PHE A 134 1.61 -8.47 -6.96
C PHE A 134 0.97 -9.79 -7.36
N TYR A 135 1.63 -10.57 -8.23
CA TYR A 135 1.16 -11.89 -8.64
C TYR A 135 0.92 -12.80 -7.43
N LYS A 136 1.88 -12.90 -6.51
CA LYS A 136 1.76 -13.74 -5.31
C LYS A 136 0.60 -13.33 -4.41
N ILE A 137 0.36 -12.03 -4.23
CA ILE A 137 -0.74 -11.55 -3.39
C ILE A 137 -2.09 -11.79 -4.06
N LEU A 138 -2.21 -11.51 -5.35
CA LEU A 138 -3.46 -11.70 -6.10
C LEU A 138 -3.87 -13.17 -6.15
N HIS A 139 -2.94 -14.07 -6.49
CA HIS A 139 -3.20 -15.52 -6.48
C HIS A 139 -3.39 -16.05 -5.06
N GLY A 140 -2.61 -15.58 -4.09
CA GLY A 140 -2.78 -15.98 -2.69
C GLY A 140 -4.16 -15.62 -2.14
N PHE A 141 -4.70 -14.45 -2.50
CA PHE A 141 -6.06 -14.07 -2.14
C PHE A 141 -7.10 -14.93 -2.85
N LYS A 142 -6.94 -15.17 -4.15
CA LYS A 142 -7.82 -16.04 -4.95
C LYS A 142 -7.88 -17.46 -4.38
N ASP A 143 -6.74 -18.03 -4.02
CA ASP A 143 -6.65 -19.36 -3.40
C ASP A 143 -7.32 -19.39 -2.03
N GLN A 144 -7.20 -18.32 -1.25
CA GLN A 144 -7.78 -18.22 0.09
C GLN A 144 -9.31 -18.12 0.07
N VAL A 145 -9.89 -17.35 -0.86
CA VAL A 145 -11.35 -17.22 -0.98
C VAL A 145 -11.97 -18.38 -1.76
N GLY A 146 -11.20 -19.03 -2.63
CA GLY A 146 -11.66 -20.10 -3.52
C GLY A 146 -12.26 -19.57 -4.83
N GLU A 147 -12.29 -20.41 -5.87
CA GLU A 147 -12.67 -20.00 -7.23
C GLU A 147 -14.10 -19.42 -7.33
N GLU A 148 -15.08 -20.02 -6.66
CA GLU A 148 -16.48 -19.55 -6.71
C GLU A 148 -16.63 -18.16 -6.08
N ASN A 149 -16.04 -17.95 -4.89
CA ASN A 149 -16.10 -16.66 -4.22
C ASN A 149 -15.27 -15.61 -4.96
N TRP A 150 -14.13 -15.99 -5.57
CA TRP A 150 -13.35 -15.10 -6.41
C TRP A 150 -14.15 -14.66 -7.64
N GLN A 151 -14.91 -15.56 -8.28
CA GLN A 151 -15.76 -15.19 -9.40
C GLN A 151 -16.79 -14.13 -8.98
N GLN A 152 -17.53 -14.37 -7.90
CA GLN A 152 -18.51 -13.41 -7.35
C GLN A 152 -17.86 -12.08 -6.93
N PHE A 153 -16.65 -12.12 -6.38
CA PHE A 153 -15.90 -10.93 -6.02
C PHE A 153 -15.43 -10.14 -7.26
N SER A 154 -14.94 -10.85 -8.29
CA SER A 154 -14.48 -10.26 -9.55
C SER A 154 -15.59 -9.61 -10.37
N GLU A 155 -16.85 -10.01 -10.16
CA GLU A 155 -18.02 -9.38 -10.78
C GLU A 155 -18.26 -7.95 -10.28
N GLN A 156 -17.77 -7.63 -9.07
CA GLN A 156 -17.84 -6.28 -8.51
C GLN A 156 -16.78 -5.35 -9.11
N PHE A 157 -15.81 -5.90 -9.86
CA PHE A 157 -14.75 -5.10 -10.46
C PHE A 157 -15.28 -4.32 -11.67
N PRO A 158 -14.85 -3.06 -11.85
CA PRO A 158 -15.05 -2.35 -13.11
C PRO A 158 -14.48 -3.18 -14.28
N PRO A 159 -15.14 -3.18 -15.47
CA PRO A 159 -14.71 -4.01 -16.61
C PRO A 159 -13.23 -3.82 -16.98
N LEU A 160 -12.77 -2.57 -17.01
CA LEU A 160 -11.38 -2.24 -17.33
C LEU A 160 -10.38 -2.78 -16.29
N LEU A 161 -10.77 -2.80 -15.01
CA LEU A 161 -9.94 -3.36 -13.95
C LEU A 161 -9.79 -4.88 -14.13
N LYS A 162 -10.91 -5.57 -14.39
CA LYS A 162 -10.93 -7.01 -14.62
C LYS A 162 -10.08 -7.41 -15.82
N GLU A 163 -10.20 -6.70 -16.94
CA GLU A 163 -9.37 -6.94 -18.12
C GLU A 163 -7.88 -6.74 -17.85
N ARG A 164 -7.51 -5.69 -17.11
CA ARG A 164 -6.12 -5.40 -16.75
C ARG A 164 -5.53 -6.48 -15.84
N LEU A 165 -6.26 -6.89 -14.81
CA LEU A 165 -5.79 -7.92 -13.88
C LEU A 165 -5.65 -9.28 -14.57
N SER A 166 -6.61 -9.63 -15.43
CA SER A 166 -6.56 -10.84 -16.23
C SER A 166 -5.38 -10.83 -17.21
N ALA A 167 -5.16 -9.72 -17.93
CA ALA A 167 -4.08 -9.60 -18.91
C ALA A 167 -2.67 -9.57 -18.26
N CYS A 168 -2.52 -8.91 -17.11
CA CYS A 168 -1.21 -8.73 -16.47
C CYS A 168 -0.85 -9.85 -15.47
N TYR A 169 -1.84 -10.43 -14.79
CA TYR A 169 -1.62 -11.35 -13.67
C TYR A 169 -2.41 -12.68 -13.77
N GLY A 170 -3.31 -12.83 -14.74
CA GLY A 170 -4.06 -14.07 -14.96
C GLY A 170 -5.07 -14.41 -13.86
N VAL A 171 -5.57 -13.39 -13.15
CA VAL A 171 -6.61 -13.54 -12.11
C VAL A 171 -7.97 -13.01 -12.54
#